data_AF-K1TTJ6-F1
#
_entry.id   AF-K1TTJ6-F1
#
_cell.length_a   1.000
_cell.length_b   1.000
_cell.length_c   1.000
_cell.angle_alpha   90.00
_cell.angle_beta   90.00
_cell.angle_gamma   90.00
#
_symmetry.space_group_name_H-M   'P 1'
#
loop_
_entity.id
_entity.type
_entity.pdbx_description
1 polymer ?
#
loop_
_entity_poly.entity_id
_entity_poly.type
_entity_poly.pdbx_seq_one_letter_code
_entity_poly.pdbx_strand_id
1 'polypeptide(L)'
;HEAAGFPHRLNFVTSCDEVADGRQVAQGFGVGRMTVQRFIRLTELIPPILQMVDEGKIALTPAVELSFLKKDEQENLFATMESEEATPSLSQAQRMKQLSQSGQLDMDTIFAL
;
A
#
# COMPACT_ATOMS: atom_id res chain seq x y z
N HIS A 1 -37.83 42.53 -23.87
CA HIS A 1 -38.52 41.28 -23.46
C HIS A 1 -37.52 40.16 -23.65
N GLU A 2 -37.51 39.22 -22.70
CA GLU A 2 -36.71 38.00 -22.64
C GLU A 2 -35.21 38.10 -22.29
N ALA A 3 -34.95 37.60 -21.09
CA ALA A 3 -33.68 37.31 -20.47
C ALA A 3 -33.32 35.85 -20.70
N ALA A 4 -32.03 35.54 -20.80
CA ALA A 4 -31.45 34.31 -20.25
C ALA A 4 -29.93 34.50 -20.12
N GLY A 5 -29.52 34.91 -18.92
CA GLY A 5 -28.12 34.95 -18.53
C GLY A 5 -27.59 33.54 -18.29
N PHE A 6 -26.39 33.28 -18.79
CA PHE A 6 -25.56 32.13 -18.42
C PHE A 6 -25.13 32.26 -16.95
N PRO A 7 -25.45 31.30 -16.07
CA PRO A 7 -24.87 31.30 -14.73
C PRO A 7 -23.55 30.52 -14.70
N HIS A 8 -22.48 31.22 -14.32
CA HIS A 8 -21.36 30.66 -13.59
C HIS A 8 -21.86 29.97 -12.31
N ARG A 9 -21.58 28.67 -12.14
CA ARG A 9 -21.15 28.05 -10.86
C ARG A 9 -20.89 26.55 -11.05
N LEU A 10 -19.64 26.15 -10.84
CA LEU A 10 -19.30 24.78 -10.45
C LEU A 10 -19.89 24.54 -9.05
N ASN A 11 -21.03 23.84 -8.98
CA ASN A 11 -21.53 23.24 -7.75
C ASN A 11 -21.19 21.75 -7.80
N PHE A 12 -20.14 21.35 -7.09
CA PHE A 12 -19.96 19.96 -6.70
C PHE A 12 -20.62 19.79 -5.33
N VAL A 13 -21.88 19.35 -5.33
CA VAL A 13 -22.58 18.89 -4.12
C VAL A 13 -22.75 17.39 -4.22
N THR A 14 -22.27 16.76 -3.15
CA THR A 14 -22.33 15.39 -2.69
C THR A 14 -23.70 14.73 -2.90
N SER A 15 -23.71 13.48 -3.37
CA SER A 15 -24.79 12.53 -3.06
C SER A 15 -24.19 11.39 -2.24
N CYS A 16 -24.51 11.38 -0.95
CA CYS A 16 -24.34 10.24 -0.08
C CYS A 16 -25.52 9.29 -0.34
N ASP A 17 -25.24 8.04 -0.69
CA ASP A 17 -26.20 6.96 -0.49
C ASP A 17 -25.81 6.15 0.75
N GLU A 18 -26.85 5.75 1.46
CA GLU A 18 -26.93 5.44 2.88
C GLU A 18 -26.48 4.01 3.23
N VAL A 19 -25.58 3.95 4.22
CA VAL A 19 -25.41 3.00 5.34
C VAL A 19 -25.69 1.49 5.17
N ALA A 20 -24.63 0.70 5.42
CA ALA A 20 -24.72 -0.49 6.27
C ALA A 20 -23.37 -0.77 6.97
N ASP A 21 -23.41 -0.59 8.30
CA ASP A 21 -22.57 -1.17 9.35
C ASP A 21 -21.10 -0.72 9.54
N GLY A 22 -20.93 0.18 10.53
CA GLY A 22 -19.91 0.01 11.57
C GLY A 22 -18.44 0.32 11.26
N ARG A 23 -18.10 1.60 11.03
CA ARG A 23 -16.96 2.36 11.65
C ARG A 23 -16.53 3.56 10.80
N GLN A 24 -17.02 4.73 11.23
CA GLN A 24 -16.23 5.96 11.44
C GLN A 24 -15.53 6.63 10.23
N VAL A 25 -16.23 7.62 9.69
CA VAL A 25 -15.77 8.94 9.21
C VAL A 25 -14.30 9.30 9.46
N ALA A 26 -13.47 9.35 8.40
CA ALA A 26 -12.22 10.12 8.39
C ALA A 26 -11.60 10.22 6.98
N GLN A 27 -12.10 11.06 6.05
CA GLN A 27 -11.41 11.21 4.76
C GLN A 27 -11.67 12.54 4.02
N GLY A 28 -11.37 13.66 4.68
CA GLY A 28 -11.16 14.95 4.00
C GLY A 28 -9.72 15.48 4.10
N PHE A 29 -8.96 15.03 5.10
CA PHE A 29 -7.58 15.48 5.40
C PHE A 29 -6.55 14.33 5.41
N GLY A 30 -6.97 13.12 5.02
CA GLY A 30 -6.20 11.88 5.18
C GLY A 30 -5.16 11.62 4.09
N VAL A 31 -5.28 12.24 2.91
CA VAL A 31 -4.41 11.95 1.76
C VAL A 31 -2.96 12.37 2.05
N GLY A 32 -2.74 13.58 2.57
CA GLY A 32 -1.38 14.06 2.89
C GLY A 32 -0.71 13.28 4.02
N ARG A 33 -1.45 12.92 5.09
CA ARG A 33 -0.91 12.14 6.20
C ARG A 33 -0.60 10.70 5.80
N MET A 34 -1.46 10.07 5.00
CA MET A 34 -1.22 8.74 4.43
C MET A 34 0.01 8.73 3.54
N THR A 35 0.21 9.73 2.71
CA THR A 35 1.38 9.82 1.83
C THR A 35 2.69 9.94 2.63
N VAL A 36 2.75 10.84 3.62
CA VAL A 36 3.94 10.98 4.48
C VAL A 36 4.20 9.69 5.26
N GLN A 37 3.15 9.08 5.81
CA GLN A 37 3.29 7.84 6.58
C GLN A 37 3.77 6.67 5.71
N ARG A 38 3.36 6.60 4.44
CA ARG A 38 3.89 5.62 3.48
C ARG A 38 5.38 5.81 3.25
N PHE A 39 5.85 7.05 3.06
CA PHE A 39 7.29 7.31 2.89
C PHE A 39 8.12 6.98 4.14
N ILE A 40 7.61 7.30 5.33
CA ILE A 40 8.24 6.88 6.59
C ILE A 40 8.28 5.35 6.67
N ARG A 41 7.24 4.66 6.22
CA ARG A 41 7.23 3.19 6.24
C ARG A 41 8.30 2.56 5.36
N LEU A 42 8.62 3.15 4.21
CA LEU A 42 9.69 2.63 3.36
C LEU A 42 11.07 2.62 4.04
N THR A 43 11.31 3.46 5.06
CA THR A 43 12.58 3.45 5.78
C THR A 43 12.75 2.20 6.68
N GLU A 44 11.69 1.43 6.88
CA GLU A 44 11.72 0.14 7.59
C GLU A 44 12.07 -1.03 6.64
N LEU A 45 12.24 -0.76 5.34
CA LEU A 45 12.75 -1.75 4.39
C LEU A 45 14.25 -1.95 4.57
N ILE A 46 14.71 -3.19 4.39
CA ILE A 46 16.14 -3.45 4.26
C ILE A 46 16.69 -2.75 3.01
N PRO A 47 17.97 -2.30 3.02
CA PRO A 47 18.55 -1.55 1.91
C PRO A 47 18.41 -2.21 0.53
N PRO A 48 18.56 -3.55 0.38
CA PRO A 48 18.38 -4.19 -0.92
C PRO A 48 16.96 -4.05 -1.49
N ILE A 49 15.93 -4.26 -0.66
CA ILE A 49 14.53 -4.11 -1.12
C ILE A 49 14.23 -2.65 -1.43
N LEU A 50 14.72 -1.70 -0.63
CA LEU A 50 14.56 -0.28 -0.89
C LEU A 50 15.19 0.12 -2.23
N GLN A 51 16.39 -0.39 -2.53
CA GLN A 51 17.05 -0.15 -3.82
C GLN A 51 16.21 -0.69 -4.99
N MET A 52 15.55 -1.84 -4.84
CA MET A 52 14.65 -2.38 -5.87
C MET A 52 13.42 -1.48 -6.10
N VAL A 53 12.97 -0.73 -5.08
CA VAL A 53 11.92 0.29 -5.23
C VAL A 53 12.43 1.49 -5.99
N ASP A 54 13.63 1.98 -5.64
CA ASP A 54 14.28 3.11 -6.31
C ASP A 54 14.57 2.81 -7.79
N GLU A 55 14.94 1.57 -8.11
CA GLU A 55 15.13 1.08 -9.47
C GLU A 55 13.81 0.81 -10.22
N GLY A 56 12.66 0.95 -9.55
CA GLY A 56 11.33 0.73 -10.13
C GLY A 56 10.97 -0.74 -10.34
N LYS A 57 11.76 -1.69 -9.82
CA LYS A 57 11.47 -3.13 -9.87
C LYS A 57 10.31 -3.52 -8.95
N ILE A 58 10.18 -2.85 -7.80
CA ILE A 58 9.06 -3.01 -6.88
C ILE A 58 8.26 -1.70 -6.83
N ALA A 59 6.97 -1.80 -7.10
CA ALA A 59 6.10 -0.63 -7.00
C ALA A 59 5.94 -0.16 -5.53
N LEU A 60 5.66 1.13 -5.35
CA LEU A 60 5.53 1.77 -4.04
C LEU A 60 4.50 1.08 -3.13
N THR A 61 3.37 0.64 -3.67
CA THR A 61 2.28 0.05 -2.88
C THR A 61 2.69 -1.31 -2.27
N PRO A 62 3.20 -2.29 -3.06
CA PRO A 62 3.82 -3.51 -2.49
C PRO A 62 4.92 -3.20 -1.48
N ALA A 63 5.82 -2.26 -1.77
CA ALA A 63 6.91 -1.89 -0.87
C ALA A 63 6.42 -1.42 0.51
N VAL A 64 5.34 -0.64 0.54
CA VAL A 64 4.69 -0.24 1.80
C VAL A 64 4.16 -1.46 2.56
N GLU A 65 3.57 -2.46 1.91
CA GLU A 65 3.12 -3.67 2.60
C GLU A 65 4.30 -4.49 3.14
N LEU A 66 5.37 -4.62 2.36
CA LEU A 66 6.61 -5.33 2.75
C LEU A 66 7.32 -4.66 3.93
N SER A 67 7.19 -3.34 4.08
CA SER A 67 7.77 -2.61 5.22
C SER A 67 7.17 -2.96 6.59
N PHE A 68 6.08 -3.74 6.62
CA PHE A 68 5.52 -4.27 7.87
C PHE A 68 6.11 -5.62 8.27
N LEU A 69 6.91 -6.26 7.41
CA LEU A 69 7.60 -7.50 7.71
C LEU A 69 8.77 -7.25 8.65
N LYS A 70 9.09 -8.24 9.48
CA LYS A 70 10.31 -8.20 10.31
C LYS A 70 11.55 -8.25 9.42
N LYS A 71 12.68 -7.76 9.93
CA LYS A 71 13.93 -7.67 9.16
C LYS A 71 14.39 -9.02 8.62
N ASP A 72 14.32 -10.06 9.43
CA ASP A 72 14.63 -11.45 9.07
C ASP A 72 13.70 -12.00 7.99
N GLU A 73 12.40 -11.70 8.07
CA GLU A 73 11.42 -12.06 7.02
C GLU A 73 11.71 -11.34 5.69
N GLN A 74 12.16 -10.07 5.75
CA GLN A 74 12.60 -9.33 4.56
C GLN A 74 13.87 -9.90 3.94
N GLU A 75 14.84 -10.35 4.75
CA GLU A 75 16.06 -11.02 4.28
C GLU A 75 15.72 -12.35 3.58
N ASN A 76 14.82 -13.15 4.17
CA ASN A 76 14.32 -14.38 3.55
C ASN A 76 13.63 -14.10 2.21
N LEU A 77 12.74 -13.10 2.19
CA LEU A 77 12.07 -12.68 0.97
C LEU A 77 13.07 -12.24 -0.11
N PHE A 78 14.06 -11.43 0.24
CA PHE A 78 15.07 -10.99 -0.72
C PHE A 78 15.83 -12.17 -1.33
N ALA A 79 16.23 -13.15 -0.52
CA ALA A 79 16.88 -14.37 -1.01
C ALA A 79 15.99 -15.17 -1.99
N THR A 80 14.68 -15.24 -1.73
CA THR A 80 13.71 -15.83 -2.66
C THR A 80 13.60 -15.03 -3.96
N MET A 81 13.56 -13.69 -3.89
CA MET A 81 13.51 -12.83 -5.08
C MET A 81 14.74 -13.01 -5.98
N GLU A 82 15.93 -13.13 -5.38
CA GLU A 82 17.18 -13.37 -6.13
C GLU A 82 17.21 -14.78 -6.75
N SER A 83 16.72 -15.78 -6.03
CA SER A 83 16.71 -17.18 -6.50
C SER A 83 15.71 -17.41 -7.65
N GLU A 84 14.52 -16.79 -7.56
CA GLU A 84 13.44 -16.96 -8.55
C GLU A 84 13.45 -15.88 -9.64
N GLU A 85 14.38 -14.91 -9.56
CA GLU A 85 14.44 -13.72 -10.42
C GLU A 85 13.09 -12.98 -10.51
N ALA A 86 12.33 -12.94 -9.42
CA ALA A 86 10.96 -12.47 -9.37
C ALA A 86 10.68 -11.53 -8.19
N THR A 87 9.79 -10.55 -8.39
CA THR A 87 9.30 -9.66 -7.33
C THR A 87 7.85 -9.97 -6.98
N PRO A 88 7.44 -9.87 -5.71
CA PRO A 88 6.08 -10.16 -5.31
C PRO A 88 5.10 -9.13 -5.87
N SER A 89 3.94 -9.61 -6.28
CA SER A 89 2.76 -8.80 -6.56
C SER A 89 2.21 -8.14 -5.28
N LEU A 90 1.30 -7.17 -5.45
CA LEU A 90 0.63 -6.54 -4.32
C LEU A 90 -0.14 -7.55 -3.44
N SER A 91 -0.84 -8.51 -4.05
CA SER A 91 -1.59 -9.52 -3.31
C SER A 91 -0.68 -10.45 -2.49
N GLN A 92 0.49 -10.81 -3.03
CA GLN A 92 1.50 -11.57 -2.29
C GLN A 92 2.03 -10.76 -1.11
N ALA A 93 2.40 -9.49 -1.32
CA ALA A 93 2.89 -8.61 -0.25
C ALA A 93 1.85 -8.41 0.88
N GLN A 94 0.57 -8.26 0.53
CA GLN A 94 -0.53 -8.18 1.51
C GLN A 94 -0.67 -9.48 2.32
N ARG A 95 -0.56 -10.63 1.66
CA ARG A 95 -0.67 -11.94 2.32
C ARG A 95 0.52 -12.19 3.25
N MET A 96 1.73 -11.85 2.82
CA MET A 96 2.94 -11.92 3.65
C MET A 96 2.79 -11.07 4.92
N LYS A 97 2.30 -9.84 4.78
CA LYS A 97 2.05 -8.98 5.93
C LYS A 97 1.08 -9.60 6.92
N GLN A 98 -0.02 -10.20 6.45
CA GLN A 98 -0.99 -10.87 7.32
C GLN A 98 -0.36 -12.05 8.07
N LEU A 99 0.43 -12.87 7.37
CA LEU A 99 1.12 -14.02 7.96
C LEU A 99 2.22 -13.62 8.95
N SER A 100 2.96 -12.54 8.67
CA SER A 100 3.96 -11.99 9.59
C SER A 100 3.30 -11.51 10.89
N GLN A 101 2.16 -10.82 10.77
CA GLN A 101 1.39 -10.34 11.91
C GLN A 101 0.80 -11.49 12.75
N SER A 102 0.47 -12.64 12.15
CA SER A 102 0.06 -13.84 12.89
C SER A 102 1.23 -14.69 13.38
N GLY A 103 2.48 -14.33 13.06
CA GLY A 103 3.67 -15.09 13.41
C GLY A 103 3.84 -16.40 12.62
N GLN A 104 3.20 -16.50 11.45
CA GLN A 104 3.16 -17.69 10.59
C GLN A 104 3.92 -17.49 9.28
N LEU A 105 4.65 -16.40 9.12
CA LEU A 105 5.50 -16.18 7.95
C LEU A 105 6.88 -16.80 8.19
N ASP A 106 7.19 -17.84 7.44
CA ASP A 106 8.51 -18.47 7.38
C ASP A 106 9.00 -18.58 5.92
N MET A 107 10.22 -19.08 5.74
CA MET A 107 10.88 -19.21 4.43
C MET A 107 10.07 -20.09 3.47
N ASP A 108 9.55 -21.22 3.95
CA ASP A 108 8.77 -22.15 3.13
C ASP A 108 7.46 -21.51 2.65
N THR A 109 6.80 -20.75 3.53
CA THR A 109 5.58 -20.02 3.19
C THR A 109 5.86 -18.90 2.20
N ILE A 110 6.99 -18.20 2.32
CA ILE A 110 7.42 -17.16 1.37
C ILE A 110 7.62 -17.75 -0.03
N PHE A 111 8.29 -18.91 -0.13
CA PHE A 111 8.54 -19.60 -1.39
C PHE A 111 7.25 -20.09 -2.07
N ALA A 112 6.26 -20.52 -1.28
CA ALA A 112 5.02 -21.10 -1.80
C ALA A 112 3.97 -20.08 -2.28
N LEU A 113 4.24 -18.77 -2.19
CA LEU A 113 3.28 -17.69 -2.42
C LEU A 113 3.22 -17.15 -3.85
#